data_AF-A0A370N2F9-F1
#
_entry.id   AF-A0A370N2F9-F1
#
_cell.length_a   1.000
_cell.length_b   1.000
_cell.length_c   1.000
_cell.angle_alpha   90.00
_cell.angle_beta   90.00
_cell.angle_gamma   90.00
#
_symmetry.space_group_name_H-M   'P 1'
#
loop_
_entity.id
_entity.type
_entity.pdbx_description
1 polymer ?
#
loop_
_entity_poly.entity_id
_entity_poly.type
_entity_poly.pdbx_seq_one_letter_code
_entity_poly.pdbx_strand_id
1 'polypeptide(L)' 'MALSGSVCDNDWSVSVVTHQTADGFCCSIQLNHNAPEGVFKHEFTHSGVFSTEREAVLAGLREGLVWVQLKMAKTLSL' A
#
# COMPACT_ATOMS: atom_id res chain seq x y z
N MET A 1 -8.59 16.15 7.01
CA MET A 1 -7.55 15.32 7.67
C MET A 1 -7.47 14.06 6.83
N ALA A 2 -6.27 13.55 6.56
CA ALA A 2 -6.08 12.28 5.85
C ALA A 2 -5.64 11.24 6.85
N LEU A 3 -6.38 10.13 6.96
CA LEU A 3 -5.94 8.98 7.74
C LEU A 3 -4.82 8.26 6.99
N SER A 4 -3.74 7.96 7.71
CA SER A 4 -2.66 7.12 7.20
C SER A 4 -2.45 5.90 8.08
N GLY A 5 -1.91 4.86 7.49
CA GLY A 5 -1.52 3.63 8.18
C GLY A 5 -0.28 3.04 7.53
N SER A 6 0.58 2.41 8.32
CA SER A 6 1.75 1.72 7.80
C SER A 6 1.97 0.40 8.53
N VAL A 7 2.56 -0.54 7.81
CA VAL A 7 3.06 -1.82 8.31
C VAL A 7 4.48 -1.97 7.79
N CYS A 8 5.41 -2.32 8.68
CA CYS A 8 6.79 -2.56 8.31
C CYS A 8 7.33 -3.81 8.97
N ASP A 9 8.33 -4.39 8.30
CA ASP A 9 9.21 -5.44 8.77
C ASP A 9 10.65 -5.03 8.39
N ASN A 10 11.66 -5.77 8.85
CA ASN A 10 13.07 -5.42 8.70
C ASN A 10 13.45 -4.95 7.29
N ASP A 11 12.99 -5.68 6.28
CA ASP A 11 13.40 -5.46 4.90
C ASP A 11 12.34 -4.75 4.06
N TRP A 12 11.12 -4.54 4.56
CA TRP A 12 10.05 -3.91 3.78
C TRP A 12 9.10 -3.04 4.59
N SER A 13 8.43 -2.11 3.91
CA SER A 13 7.36 -1.31 4.47
C SER A 13 6.25 -1.10 3.45
N VAL A 14 5.02 -1.03 3.95
CA VAL A 14 3.82 -0.62 3.24
C VAL A 14 3.25 0.58 3.99
N SER A 15 3.06 1.68 3.29
CA SER A 15 2.43 2.89 3.81
C SER A 15 1.21 3.23 2.98
N VAL A 16 0.16 3.67 3.63
CA VAL A 16 -1.12 4.01 2.99
C VAL A 16 -1.57 5.38 3.48
N VAL A 17 -2.02 6.21 2.56
CA VAL A 17 -2.58 7.54 2.86
C VAL A 17 -3.92 7.66 2.17
N THR A 18 -4.97 8.04 2.92
CA THR A 18 -6.29 8.27 2.32
C THR A 18 -6.41 9.63 1.68
N HIS A 19 -7.26 9.70 0.66
CA HIS A 19 -7.65 10.93 0.02
C HIS A 19 -9.16 10.96 -0.10
N GLN A 20 -9.76 12.10 0.22
CA GLN A 20 -11.18 12.33 0.01
C GLN A 20 -11.45 12.56 -1.48
N THR A 21 -12.49 11.92 -1.99
CA THR A 21 -13.01 12.08 -3.35
C THR A 21 -14.45 12.60 -3.31
N ALA A 22 -15.04 12.86 -4.47
CA ALA A 22 -16.45 13.27 -4.55
C ALA A 22 -17.41 12.19 -4.00
N ASP A 23 -17.05 10.92 -4.18
CA ASP A 23 -17.91 9.76 -3.91
C ASP A 23 -17.51 8.99 -2.64
N GLY A 24 -16.49 9.44 -1.91
CA GLY A 24 -16.01 8.78 -0.69
C GLY A 24 -14.52 9.01 -0.44
N PHE A 25 -13.79 7.93 -0.16
CA PHE A 25 -12.36 7.95 0.14
C PHE A 25 -11.62 6.91 -0.70
N CYS A 26 -10.54 7.32 -1.36
CA CYS A 26 -9.56 6.41 -1.95
C CYS A 26 -8.28 6.40 -1.11
N CYS A 27 -7.29 5.60 -1.49
CA CYS A 27 -5.99 5.64 -0.83
C CYS A 27 -4.83 5.41 -1.81
N SER A 28 -3.70 6.03 -1.51
CA SER A 28 -2.42 5.78 -2.16
C SER A 28 -1.61 4.83 -1.30
N ILE A 29 -1.03 3.80 -1.92
CA ILE A 29 -0.25 2.75 -1.29
C ILE A 29 1.19 2.89 -1.78
N GLN A 30 2.12 2.97 -0.85
CA GLN A 30 3.55 3.01 -1.11
C GLN A 30 4.21 1.78 -0.49
N LEU A 31 4.91 1.00 -1.29
CA LEU A 31 5.73 -0.11 -0.88
C LEU A 31 7.20 0.25 -1.01
N ASN A 32 7.97 -0.14 -0.01
CA ASN A 32 9.43 -0.15 -0.08
C ASN A 32 9.90 -1.54 0.34
N HIS A 33 10.83 -2.13 -0.39
CA HIS A 33 11.49 -3.39 -0.03
C HIS A 33 12.98 -3.25 -0.33
N ASN A 34 13.78 -3.31 0.72
CA ASN A 34 15.24 -3.26 0.70
C ASN A 34 15.76 -4.68 0.60
N ALA A 35 16.02 -5.15 -0.62
CA ALA A 35 16.65 -6.43 -0.85
C ALA A 35 18.15 -6.24 -1.15
N PRO A 36 19.00 -7.27 -0.94
CA PRO A 36 20.42 -7.20 -1.31
C PRO A 36 20.66 -6.90 -2.79
N GLU A 37 19.69 -7.24 -3.63
CA GLU A 37 19.67 -6.99 -5.08
C GLU A 37 19.26 -5.56 -5.45
N GLY A 38 18.72 -4.78 -4.51
CA GLY A 38 18.34 -3.39 -4.72
C GLY A 38 17.14 -2.95 -3.88
N VAL A 39 16.92 -1.62 -3.85
CA VAL A 39 15.73 -1.02 -3.23
C VAL A 39 14.59 -1.03 -4.25
N PHE A 40 13.55 -1.81 -3.96
CA PHE A 40 12.29 -1.77 -4.69
C PHE A 40 11.37 -0.76 -4.02
N LYS A 41 10.97 0.28 -4.77
CA LYS A 41 9.95 1.24 -4.34
C LYS A 41 8.83 1.28 -5.36
N HIS A 42 7.60 1.07 -4.92
CA HIS A 42 6.43 1.10 -5.78
C HIS A 42 5.30 1.89 -5.13
N GLU A 43 4.66 2.77 -5.90
CA GLU A 43 3.56 3.59 -5.43
C GLU A 43 2.40 3.46 -6.42
N PHE A 44 1.21 3.23 -5.91
CA PHE A 44 -0.01 3.13 -6.71
C PHE A 44 -1.24 3.50 -5.89
N THR A 45 -2.32 3.85 -6.57
CA THR A 45 -3.60 4.18 -5.94
C THR A 45 -4.51 2.95 -5.94
N HIS A 46 -5.13 2.65 -4.80
CA HIS A 46 -6.13 1.61 -4.70
C HIS A 46 -7.31 1.94 -5.63
N SER A 47 -7.76 0.96 -6.43
CA SER A 47 -8.80 1.16 -7.46
C SER A 47 -10.21 1.43 -6.90
N GLY A 48 -10.48 0.97 -5.68
CA GLY A 48 -11.75 1.16 -4.98
C GLY A 48 -11.90 2.50 -4.26
N VAL A 49 -13.16 2.97 -4.17
CA VAL A 49 -13.61 4.10 -3.34
C VAL A 49 -14.45 3.55 -2.19
N PHE A 50 -14.20 4.03 -0.97
CA PHE A 50 -14.79 3.54 0.27
C PHE A 50 -15.60 4.63 0.98
N SER A 51 -16.60 4.22 1.76
CA SER A 51 -17.45 5.15 2.49
C SER A 51 -16.73 5.83 3.66
N THR A 52 -15.70 5.19 4.22
CA THR A 52 -14.92 5.74 5.34
C THR A 52 -13.41 5.69 5.09
N GLU A 53 -12.68 6.63 5.71
CA GLU A 53 -11.21 6.62 5.69
C GLU A 53 -10.62 5.34 6.27
N ARG A 54 -11.24 4.78 7.32
CA ARG A 54 -10.77 3.54 7.95
C ARG A 54 -10.82 2.37 6.95
N GLU A 55 -11.91 2.24 6.21
CA GLU A 55 -12.04 1.19 5.19
C GLU A 55 -11.01 1.36 4.08
N ALA A 56 -10.80 2.59 3.61
CA ALA A 56 -9.78 2.89 2.61
C ALA A 56 -8.37 2.53 3.10
N VAL A 57 -7.99 2.88 4.33
CA VAL A 57 -6.69 2.47 4.91
C VAL A 57 -6.57 0.96 5.03
N LEU A 58 -7.59 0.28 5.57
CA LEU A 58 -7.54 -1.17 5.76
C LEU A 58 -7.46 -1.92 4.43
N ALA A 59 -8.18 -1.46 3.41
CA ALA A 59 -8.11 -2.03 2.07
C ALA A 59 -6.74 -1.81 1.44
N GLY A 60 -6.20 -0.58 1.52
CA GLY A 60 -4.86 -0.28 1.00
C GLY A 60 -3.76 -1.09 1.69
N LEU A 61 -3.85 -1.29 3.02
CA LEU A 61 -2.88 -2.10 3.76
C LEU A 61 -2.95 -3.57 3.35
N ARG A 62 -4.15 -4.12 3.17
CA ARG A 62 -4.33 -5.50 2.70
C ARG A 62 -3.76 -5.70 1.30
N GLU A 63 -4.06 -4.78 0.38
CA GLU A 63 -3.51 -4.86 -0.98
C GLU A 63 -1.98 -4.74 -0.98
N GLY A 64 -1.43 -3.78 -0.24
CA GLY A 64 0.01 -3.63 -0.10
C GLY A 64 0.70 -4.87 0.49
N LEU A 65 0.09 -5.54 1.47
CA LEU A 65 0.61 -6.81 2.00
C LEU A 65 0.63 -7.93 0.95
N VAL A 66 -0.40 -8.04 0.11
CA VAL A 66 -0.42 -9.02 -1.00
C VAL A 66 0.72 -8.73 -1.99
N TRP A 67 0.94 -7.46 -2.33
CA TRP A 67 2.04 -7.06 -3.20
C TRP A 67 3.42 -7.41 -2.62
N VAL A 68 3.65 -7.18 -1.33
CA VAL A 68 4.88 -7.62 -0.65
C VAL A 68 5.04 -9.13 -0.77
N GLN A 69 3.99 -9.90 -0.46
CA GLN A 69 4.04 -11.37 -0.54
C GLN A 69 4.37 -11.85 -1.96
N LEU A 70 3.76 -11.25 -2.98
CA LEU A 70 4.04 -11.58 -4.39
C LEU A 70 5.46 -11.22 -4.81
N LYS A 71 5.99 -10.09 -4.33
CA LYS A 71 7.38 -9.67 -4.57
C LYS A 71 8.37 -10.64 -3.90
N MET A 72 8.14 -11.00 -2.64
CA MET A 72 8.97 -11.96 -1.90
C MET A 72 8.92 -13.37 -2.52
N ALA A 73 7.76 -13.77 -3.04
CA ALA A 73 7.58 -15.01 -3.78
C ALA A 73 8.19 -14.99 -5.19
N LYS A 74 8.85 -13.90 -5.60
CA LYS A 74 9.41 -13.69 -6.95
C LYS A 74 8.39 -13.91 -8.08
N THR A 75 7.10 -13.71 -7.78
CA THR A 75 6.02 -13.79 -8.77
C THR A 75 5.97 -12.52 -9.62
N LEU A 76 6.39 -11.39 -9.03
CA LEU A 76 6.56 -10.12 -9.72
C LEU A 76 8.01 -9.98 -10.18
N SER A 77 8.20 -9.83 -11.48
CA SER A 77 9.51 -9.57 -12.10
C SER A 77 9.89 -8.07 -12.18
N LEU A 78 9.06 -7.20 -11.59
CA LEU A 78 9.26 -5.75 -11.47
C LEU A 78 10.19 -5.41 -10.32
#